data_AF-A0A257VCG3-F1
#
_entry.id   AF-A0A257VCG3-F1
#
_cell.length_a   1.000
_cell.length_b   1.000
_cell.length_c   1.000
_cell.angle_alpha   90.00
_cell.angle_beta   90.00
_cell.angle_gamma   90.00
#
_symmetry.space_group_name_H-M   'P 1'
#
loop_
_entity.id
_entity.type
_entity.pdbx_description
1 polymer ?
#
loop_
_entity_poly.entity_id
_entity_poly.type
_entity_poly.pdbx_seq_one_letter_code
_entity_poly.pdbx_strand_id
1 'polypeptide(L)'
;MSFDFQHPEILDAVKRALAEDIGTGDITTNSTVAADRYATGRFIARQPMIVAGVELLPLIYAELGGVDFLGLHVASGDRAADGDVLATVRGKARTLLTAERVGLNFMQRLSGIATLTRRHVDAVAGTGCRILDTRKTTPGLRRLEKIATAAGGAVNHRLGLFDAVLIKNNHITAAGGVQQAIAAVRAAGIPAGVRIEIEVRTRLELEEALTFGAEHLLLDNLTPEEAAEWIRVINKRAVVELSGGMRLEKLRDYAVAGPEFISVGALTHSSVAVDINFRLQLEA
;
A
#
# COMPACT_ATOMS: atom_id res chain seq x y z
N MET A 1 4.23 -5.38 -12.88
CA MET A 1 4.18 -3.92 -12.67
C MET A 1 5.59 -3.44 -12.37
N SER A 2 6.01 -2.27 -12.86
CA SER A 2 7.30 -1.69 -12.47
C SER A 2 7.06 -0.69 -11.36
N PHE A 3 7.66 -0.89 -10.19
CA PHE A 3 7.58 0.03 -9.06
C PHE A 3 8.88 0.82 -8.94
N ASP A 4 8.79 2.11 -8.64
CA ASP A 4 9.97 2.94 -8.43
C ASP A 4 10.44 2.82 -6.97
N PHE A 5 11.34 1.86 -6.74
CA PHE A 5 12.02 1.68 -5.45
C PHE A 5 13.19 2.67 -5.25
N GLN A 6 13.57 3.44 -6.27
CA GLN A 6 14.65 4.43 -6.19
C GLN A 6 14.17 5.81 -5.72
N HIS A 7 12.87 5.94 -5.42
CA HIS A 7 12.30 7.18 -4.94
C HIS A 7 12.97 7.65 -3.62
N PRO A 8 13.29 8.95 -3.45
CA PRO A 8 13.99 9.46 -2.25
C PRO A 8 13.37 9.05 -0.91
N GLU A 9 12.04 9.13 -0.79
CA GLU A 9 11.32 8.68 0.42
C GLU A 9 11.58 7.21 0.80
N ILE A 10 11.81 6.33 -0.19
CA ILE A 10 12.11 4.92 0.03
C ILE A 10 13.55 4.75 0.46
N LEU A 11 14.48 5.43 -0.21
CA LEU A 11 15.90 5.45 0.16
C LEU A 11 16.07 5.93 1.61
N ASP A 12 15.36 6.99 2.00
CA ASP A 12 15.38 7.53 3.36
C ASP A 12 14.74 6.58 4.38
N ALA A 13 13.73 5.81 4.00
CA ALA A 13 13.15 4.79 4.86
C ALA A 13 14.14 3.65 5.11
N VAL A 14 14.83 3.17 4.08
CA VAL A 14 15.86 2.12 4.19
C VAL A 14 17.01 2.59 5.07
N LYS A 15 17.54 3.79 4.81
CA LYS A 15 18.64 4.38 5.60
C LYS A 15 18.27 4.54 7.07
N ARG A 16 17.07 5.04 7.36
CA ARG A 16 16.59 5.19 8.74
C ARG A 16 16.44 3.85 9.44
N ALA A 17 15.88 2.84 8.77
CA ALA A 17 15.73 1.51 9.34
C ALA A 17 17.07 0.84 9.64
N LEU A 18 18.06 0.98 8.75
CA LEU A 18 19.42 0.49 9.00
C LEU A 18 20.10 1.24 10.16
N ALA A 19 19.97 2.57 10.21
CA ALA A 19 20.55 3.36 11.29
C ALA A 19 19.92 3.04 12.65
N GLU A 20 18.61 2.77 12.68
CA GLU A 20 17.87 2.34 13.87
C GLU A 20 18.40 1.01 14.41
N ASP A 21 18.60 0.01 13.54
CA ASP A 21 18.95 -1.36 13.96
C ASP A 21 20.46 -1.53 14.23
N ILE A 22 21.32 -0.81 13.49
CA ILE A 22 22.77 -0.93 13.60
C ILE A 22 23.34 -0.04 14.71
N GLY A 23 22.85 1.20 14.84
CA GLY A 23 23.39 2.16 15.79
C GLY A 23 24.91 2.34 15.68
N THR A 24 25.66 2.00 16.74
CA THR A 24 27.13 2.06 16.77
C THR A 24 27.81 0.81 16.18
N GLY A 25 27.04 -0.24 15.86
CA GLY A 25 27.52 -1.48 15.25
C GLY A 25 26.82 -2.73 15.80
N ASP A 26 26.81 -3.79 15.00
CA ASP A 26 26.25 -5.10 15.37
C ASP A 26 27.20 -5.86 16.32
N ILE A 27 26.97 -5.71 17.63
CA ILE A 27 27.83 -6.27 18.70
C ILE A 27 27.94 -7.79 18.57
N THR A 28 26.82 -8.49 18.34
CA THR A 28 26.77 -9.95 18.34
C THR A 28 27.50 -10.51 17.14
N THR A 29 27.19 -10.03 15.93
CA THR A 29 27.82 -10.50 14.70
C THR A 29 29.32 -10.17 14.70
N ASN A 30 29.71 -8.99 15.16
CA ASN A 30 31.11 -8.60 15.20
C ASN A 30 31.95 -9.39 16.22
N SER A 31 31.31 -9.91 17.27
CA SER A 31 31.99 -10.70 18.32
C SER A 31 32.05 -12.19 17.98
N THR A 32 31.07 -12.71 17.26
CA THR A 32 30.87 -14.17 17.08
C THR A 32 31.23 -14.69 15.70
N VAL A 33 31.33 -13.82 14.69
CA VAL A 33 31.58 -14.21 13.29
C VAL A 33 32.90 -13.64 12.82
N ALA A 34 33.81 -14.43 12.24
CA ALA A 34 35.07 -13.92 11.70
C ALA A 34 34.84 -12.96 10.52
N ALA A 35 35.69 -11.94 10.36
CA ALA A 35 35.50 -10.88 9.37
C ALA A 35 35.68 -11.34 7.91
N ASP A 36 36.40 -12.44 7.71
CA ASP A 36 36.70 -13.12 6.44
C ASP A 36 35.76 -14.29 6.16
N ARG A 37 34.74 -14.53 7.01
CA ARG A 37 33.78 -15.62 6.80
C ARG A 37 32.79 -15.25 5.70
N TYR A 38 32.67 -16.13 4.69
CA TYR A 38 31.67 -16.01 3.63
C TYR A 38 30.51 -16.97 3.84
N ALA A 39 29.34 -16.56 3.36
CA ALA A 39 28.12 -17.34 3.44
C ALA A 39 27.16 -17.01 2.30
N THR A 40 26.25 -17.93 2.05
CA THR A 40 25.05 -17.73 1.24
C THR A 40 23.83 -17.68 2.16
N GLY A 41 23.04 -16.61 2.05
CA GLY A 41 21.77 -16.41 2.72
C GLY A 41 20.58 -16.60 1.79
N ARG A 42 19.48 -17.16 2.29
CA ARG A 42 18.22 -17.34 1.54
C ARG A 42 17.05 -16.78 2.33
N PHE A 43 16.25 -15.94 1.70
CA PHE A 43 14.95 -15.50 2.21
C PHE A 43 13.89 -16.49 1.77
N ILE A 44 13.18 -17.12 2.71
CA ILE A 44 12.25 -18.22 2.40
C ILE A 44 10.86 -17.92 2.97
N ALA A 45 9.84 -18.05 2.13
CA ALA A 45 8.46 -17.96 2.56
C ALA A 45 8.12 -19.08 3.56
N ARG A 46 7.31 -18.76 4.58
CA ARG A 46 6.85 -19.72 5.61
C ARG A 46 5.34 -19.98 5.57
N GLN A 47 4.67 -19.37 4.60
CA GLN A 47 3.25 -19.50 4.35
C GLN A 47 2.93 -18.98 2.94
N PRO A 48 1.77 -19.35 2.35
CA PRO A 48 1.31 -18.76 1.11
C PRO A 48 1.14 -17.24 1.23
N MET A 49 1.63 -16.48 0.24
CA MET A 49 1.57 -15.02 0.24
C MET A 49 1.56 -14.42 -1.16
N ILE A 50 1.21 -13.13 -1.22
CA ILE A 50 1.62 -12.24 -2.31
C ILE A 50 2.88 -11.51 -1.84
N VAL A 51 3.94 -11.66 -2.61
CA VAL A 51 5.24 -11.06 -2.30
C VAL A 51 5.18 -9.55 -2.58
N ALA A 52 5.75 -8.75 -1.67
CA ALA A 52 6.02 -7.34 -1.92
C ALA A 52 7.25 -6.87 -1.14
N GLY A 53 8.04 -5.99 -1.76
CA GLY A 53 9.21 -5.34 -1.14
C GLY A 53 10.52 -6.12 -1.24
N VAL A 54 10.56 -7.22 -2.00
CA VAL A 54 11.80 -8.00 -2.23
C VAL A 54 12.86 -7.19 -2.97
N GLU A 55 12.44 -6.21 -3.77
CA GLU A 55 13.28 -5.25 -4.48
C GLU A 55 13.96 -4.21 -3.58
N LEU A 56 13.66 -4.20 -2.28
CA LEU A 56 14.39 -3.40 -1.29
C LEU A 56 15.73 -4.03 -0.92
N LEU A 57 15.90 -5.35 -1.11
CA LEU A 57 17.14 -6.04 -0.73
C LEU A 57 18.38 -5.44 -1.41
N PRO A 58 18.39 -5.15 -2.73
CA PRO A 58 19.52 -4.46 -3.36
C PRO A 58 19.90 -3.14 -2.68
N LEU A 59 18.92 -2.33 -2.29
CA LEU A 59 19.15 -1.06 -1.61
C LEU A 59 19.74 -1.27 -0.22
N ILE A 60 19.15 -2.18 0.56
CA ILE A 60 19.59 -2.52 1.91
C ILE A 60 21.05 -3.00 1.90
N TYR A 61 21.38 -3.94 1.00
CA TYR A 61 22.74 -4.45 0.90
C TYR A 61 23.72 -3.42 0.35
N ALA A 62 23.30 -2.54 -0.57
CA ALA A 62 24.15 -1.46 -1.09
C ALA A 62 24.58 -0.48 0.02
N GLU A 63 23.67 -0.11 0.93
CA GLU A 63 23.98 0.75 2.09
C GLU A 63 25.00 0.11 3.06
N LEU A 64 25.20 -1.21 2.99
CA LEU A 64 26.16 -1.97 3.80
C LEU A 64 27.45 -2.32 3.04
N GLY A 65 27.71 -1.65 1.92
CA GLY A 65 28.90 -1.87 1.10
C GLY A 65 28.76 -3.00 0.06
N GLY A 66 27.55 -3.52 -0.13
CA GLY A 66 27.23 -4.52 -1.15
C GLY A 66 27.49 -5.97 -0.75
N VAL A 67 27.18 -6.87 -1.68
CA VAL A 67 27.36 -8.31 -1.58
C VAL A 67 27.89 -8.85 -2.91
N ASP A 68 28.56 -10.01 -2.89
CA ASP A 68 29.17 -10.61 -4.10
C ASP A 68 28.11 -11.08 -5.10
N PHE A 69 26.93 -11.46 -4.59
CA PHE A 69 25.78 -11.82 -5.41
C PHE A 69 24.48 -11.52 -4.68
N LEU A 70 23.50 -11.03 -5.43
CA LEU A 70 22.12 -10.88 -4.99
C LEU A 70 21.21 -11.25 -6.16
N GLY A 71 20.42 -12.30 -5.98
CA GLY A 71 19.42 -12.77 -6.94
C GLY A 71 18.03 -12.71 -6.33
N LEU A 72 17.12 -11.97 -6.99
CA LEU A 72 15.70 -12.00 -6.67
C LEU A 72 15.04 -13.08 -7.54
N HIS A 73 14.32 -14.01 -6.91
CA HIS A 73 13.66 -15.13 -7.62
C HIS A 73 12.18 -14.87 -7.89
N VAL A 74 11.64 -13.82 -7.29
CA VAL A 74 10.27 -13.34 -7.39
C VAL A 74 10.27 -11.82 -7.43
N ALA A 75 9.19 -11.22 -7.90
CA ALA A 75 8.93 -9.79 -7.88
C ALA A 75 7.71 -9.44 -7.02
N SER A 76 7.58 -8.16 -6.66
CA SER A 76 6.40 -7.63 -6.00
C SER A 76 5.14 -7.87 -6.86
N GLY A 77 4.19 -8.62 -6.31
CA GLY A 77 2.94 -9.03 -6.93
C GLY A 77 2.88 -10.52 -7.27
N ASP A 78 4.02 -11.23 -7.23
CA ASP A 78 4.05 -12.67 -7.45
C ASP A 78 3.47 -13.44 -6.26
N ARG A 79 2.97 -14.64 -6.54
CA ARG A 79 2.53 -15.60 -5.51
C ARG A 79 3.73 -16.44 -5.08
N ALA A 80 3.83 -16.71 -3.78
CA ALA A 80 4.80 -17.66 -3.22
C ALA A 80 4.07 -18.64 -2.28
N ALA A 81 4.52 -19.90 -2.26
CA ALA A 81 4.09 -20.94 -1.35
C ALA A 81 5.06 -21.08 -0.15
N ASP A 82 4.66 -21.85 0.87
CA ASP A 82 5.59 -22.21 1.96
C ASP A 82 6.79 -22.98 1.39
N GLY A 83 7.99 -22.57 1.79
CA GLY A 83 9.25 -23.16 1.34
C GLY A 83 9.88 -22.51 0.10
N ASP A 84 9.16 -21.64 -0.60
CA ASP A 84 9.72 -20.95 -1.77
C ASP A 84 10.85 -19.99 -1.37
N VAL A 85 11.94 -20.02 -2.12
CA VAL A 85 13.06 -19.09 -1.95
C VAL A 85 12.77 -17.81 -2.70
N LEU A 86 12.60 -16.71 -1.97
CA LEU A 86 12.23 -15.40 -2.52
C LEU A 86 13.44 -14.65 -3.07
N ALA A 87 14.57 -14.75 -2.37
CA ALA A 87 15.83 -14.14 -2.77
C ALA A 87 17.03 -14.93 -2.22
N THR A 88 18.17 -14.80 -2.89
CA THR A 88 19.44 -15.37 -2.47
C THR A 88 20.52 -14.30 -2.48
N VAL A 89 21.35 -14.29 -1.44
CA VAL A 89 22.43 -13.33 -1.25
C VAL A 89 23.70 -14.07 -0.87
N ARG A 90 24.85 -13.63 -1.38
CA ARG A 90 26.15 -14.21 -1.05
C ARG A 90 27.17 -13.11 -0.79
N GLY A 91 27.95 -13.25 0.27
CA GLY A 91 29.03 -12.34 0.60
C GLY A 91 29.56 -12.60 2.01
N LYS A 92 30.14 -11.57 2.62
CA LYS A 92 30.59 -11.62 4.01
C LYS A 92 29.42 -11.96 4.92
N ALA A 93 29.57 -13.02 5.73
CA ALA A 93 28.54 -13.49 6.66
C ALA A 93 28.10 -12.37 7.62
N ARG A 94 29.03 -11.49 8.03
CA ARG A 94 28.70 -10.32 8.85
C ARG A 94 27.69 -9.39 8.16
N THR A 95 27.94 -9.01 6.91
CA THR A 95 27.03 -8.16 6.12
C THR A 95 25.66 -8.80 5.96
N LEU A 96 25.62 -10.11 5.69
CA LEU A 96 24.37 -10.84 5.54
C LEU A 96 23.50 -10.83 6.80
N LEU A 97 24.12 -11.08 7.96
CA LEU A 97 23.44 -11.10 9.26
C LEU A 97 23.00 -9.71 9.71
N THR A 98 23.84 -8.69 9.53
CA THR A 98 23.49 -7.31 9.88
C THR A 98 22.32 -6.76 9.04
N ALA A 99 22.18 -7.19 7.79
CA ALA A 99 21.06 -6.79 6.92
C ALA A 99 19.74 -7.54 7.23
N GLU A 100 19.82 -8.68 7.92
CA GLU A 100 18.76 -9.68 7.98
C GLU A 100 17.45 -9.09 8.51
N ARG A 101 17.49 -8.46 9.69
CA ARG A 101 16.29 -8.03 10.39
C ARG A 101 15.56 -6.93 9.63
N VAL A 102 16.29 -5.93 9.13
CA VAL A 102 15.73 -4.85 8.34
C VAL A 102 15.11 -5.39 7.04
N GLY A 103 15.81 -6.28 6.34
CA GLY A 103 15.28 -6.93 5.13
C GLY A 103 14.00 -7.71 5.39
N LEU A 104 13.99 -8.55 6.43
CA LEU A 104 12.81 -9.31 6.82
C LEU A 104 11.64 -8.40 7.22
N ASN A 105 11.87 -7.39 8.06
CA ASN A 105 10.81 -6.50 8.53
C ASN A 105 10.08 -5.80 7.38
N PHE A 106 10.82 -5.29 6.38
CA PHE A 106 10.21 -4.70 5.19
C PHE A 106 9.42 -5.74 4.37
N MET A 107 10.05 -6.86 4.01
CA MET A 107 9.40 -7.88 3.17
C MET A 107 8.15 -8.46 3.84
N GLN A 108 8.23 -8.78 5.13
CA GLN A 108 7.12 -9.36 5.90
C GLN A 108 5.95 -8.39 6.02
N ARG A 109 6.22 -7.11 6.34
CA ARG A 109 5.20 -6.07 6.44
C ARG A 109 4.51 -5.83 5.10
N LEU A 110 5.28 -5.61 4.05
CA LEU A 110 4.77 -5.25 2.72
C LEU A 110 4.04 -6.44 2.08
N SER A 111 4.59 -7.65 2.18
CA SER A 111 3.90 -8.86 1.70
C SER A 111 2.62 -9.14 2.49
N GLY A 112 2.55 -8.76 3.77
CA GLY A 112 1.30 -8.77 4.57
C GLY A 112 0.21 -7.88 4.00
N ILE A 113 0.57 -6.64 3.64
CA ILE A 113 -0.33 -5.69 2.97
C ILE A 113 -0.79 -6.21 1.61
N ALA A 114 0.14 -6.69 0.78
CA ALA A 114 -0.16 -7.21 -0.55
C ALA A 114 -1.07 -8.45 -0.49
N THR A 115 -0.82 -9.35 0.45
CA THR A 115 -1.62 -10.56 0.68
C THR A 115 -3.04 -10.21 1.14
N LEU A 116 -3.18 -9.29 2.11
CA LEU A 116 -4.49 -8.82 2.55
C LEU A 116 -5.25 -8.12 1.42
N THR A 117 -4.55 -7.30 0.64
CA THR A 117 -5.13 -6.58 -0.50
C THR A 117 -5.64 -7.55 -1.57
N ARG A 118 -4.87 -8.59 -1.90
CA ARG A 118 -5.30 -9.62 -2.85
C ARG A 118 -6.60 -10.28 -2.43
N ARG A 119 -6.76 -10.58 -1.13
CA ARG A 119 -8.02 -11.15 -0.61
C ARG A 119 -9.22 -10.22 -0.85
N HIS A 120 -9.03 -8.90 -0.72
CA HIS A 120 -10.10 -7.92 -0.98
C HIS A 120 -10.41 -7.80 -2.47
N VAL A 121 -9.38 -7.78 -3.32
CA VAL A 121 -9.53 -7.77 -4.78
C VAL A 121 -10.27 -9.02 -5.27
N ASP A 122 -9.91 -10.19 -4.75
CA ASP A 122 -10.52 -11.47 -5.11
C ASP A 122 -12.00 -11.52 -4.63
N ALA A 123 -12.33 -10.92 -3.49
CA ALA A 123 -13.70 -10.88 -2.97
C ALA A 123 -14.68 -10.11 -3.87
N VAL A 124 -14.21 -9.06 -4.56
CA VAL A 124 -15.01 -8.24 -5.48
C VAL A 124 -14.88 -8.66 -6.95
N ALA A 125 -14.15 -9.74 -7.22
CA ALA A 125 -13.97 -10.23 -8.58
C ALA A 125 -15.31 -10.54 -9.26
N GLY A 126 -15.44 -10.07 -10.50
CA GLY A 126 -16.62 -10.23 -11.35
C GLY A 126 -17.71 -9.16 -11.18
N THR A 127 -17.59 -8.21 -10.25
CA THR A 127 -18.60 -7.14 -10.09
C THR A 127 -18.28 -5.87 -10.89
N GLY A 128 -17.05 -5.74 -11.40
CA GLY A 128 -16.55 -4.52 -12.04
C GLY A 128 -16.02 -3.47 -11.06
N CYS A 129 -16.23 -3.65 -9.76
CA CYS A 129 -15.69 -2.79 -8.71
C CYS A 129 -14.17 -2.99 -8.54
N ARG A 130 -13.43 -1.92 -8.24
CA ARG A 130 -12.01 -1.96 -7.92
C ARG A 130 -11.74 -1.53 -6.48
N ILE A 131 -10.74 -2.15 -5.85
CA ILE A 131 -10.33 -1.79 -4.50
C ILE A 131 -9.34 -0.63 -4.54
N LEU A 132 -9.54 0.36 -3.67
CA LEU A 132 -8.64 1.48 -3.44
C LEU A 132 -7.97 1.37 -2.07
N ASP A 133 -6.71 1.78 -2.02
CA ASP A 133 -6.02 2.07 -0.76
C ASP A 133 -6.41 3.46 -0.22
N THR A 134 -5.78 3.92 0.87
CA THR A 134 -6.07 5.25 1.45
C THR A 134 -4.79 5.95 1.89
N ARG A 135 -4.94 7.09 2.58
CA ARG A 135 -3.85 7.78 3.29
C ARG A 135 -3.70 7.36 4.75
N LYS A 136 -4.50 6.39 5.23
CA LYS A 136 -4.41 5.79 6.58
C LYS A 136 -3.26 4.79 6.63
N THR A 137 -2.06 5.29 6.39
CA THR A 137 -0.82 4.53 6.25
C THR A 137 0.07 4.73 7.47
N THR A 138 1.05 3.85 7.66
CA THR A 138 2.10 4.06 8.65
C THR A 138 2.86 5.36 8.32
N PRO A 139 3.03 6.29 9.27
CA PRO A 139 3.76 7.52 9.04
C PRO A 139 5.17 7.27 8.46
N GLY A 140 5.53 7.99 7.39
CA GLY A 140 6.83 7.85 6.74
C GLY A 140 7.01 6.63 5.83
N LEU A 141 6.05 5.71 5.76
CA LEU A 141 6.13 4.50 4.92
C LEU A 141 5.07 4.45 3.82
N ARG A 142 4.28 5.51 3.64
CA ARG A 142 3.12 5.53 2.74
C ARG A 142 3.44 4.98 1.34
N ARG A 143 4.54 5.42 0.73
CA ARG A 143 4.90 5.03 -0.63
C ARG A 143 5.17 3.52 -0.75
N LEU A 144 5.85 2.94 0.24
CA LEU A 144 6.07 1.50 0.31
C LEU A 144 4.76 0.74 0.50
N GLU A 145 3.89 1.21 1.40
CA GLU A 145 2.58 0.58 1.63
C GLU A 145 1.68 0.67 0.38
N LYS A 146 1.73 1.77 -0.37
CA LYS A 146 1.05 1.95 -1.67
C LYS A 146 1.59 1.04 -2.77
N ILE A 147 2.90 0.77 -2.78
CA ILE A 147 3.48 -0.24 -3.67
C ILE A 147 2.93 -1.62 -3.30
N ALA A 148 2.85 -1.93 -2.00
CA ALA A 148 2.34 -3.21 -1.53
C ALA A 148 0.85 -3.41 -1.85
N THR A 149 0.00 -2.40 -1.69
CA THR A 149 -1.42 -2.49 -2.10
C THR A 149 -1.55 -2.69 -3.61
N ALA A 150 -0.75 -1.99 -4.42
CA ALA A 150 -0.71 -2.18 -5.87
C ALA A 150 -0.22 -3.58 -6.27
N ALA A 151 0.81 -4.11 -5.61
CA ALA A 151 1.28 -5.49 -5.79
C ALA A 151 0.16 -6.51 -5.48
N GLY A 152 -0.64 -6.23 -4.44
CA GLY A 152 -1.85 -6.97 -4.11
C GLY A 152 -3.02 -6.79 -5.10
N GLY A 153 -2.91 -5.91 -6.09
CA GLY A 153 -3.90 -5.69 -7.15
C GLY A 153 -4.91 -4.57 -6.90
N ALA A 154 -4.77 -3.79 -5.82
CA ALA A 154 -5.57 -2.59 -5.64
C ALA A 154 -5.08 -1.47 -6.59
N VAL A 155 -5.97 -0.49 -6.82
CA VAL A 155 -5.59 0.77 -7.44
C VAL A 155 -5.23 1.75 -6.34
N ASN A 156 -4.18 2.54 -6.54
CA ASN A 156 -3.80 3.54 -5.55
C ASN A 156 -4.68 4.78 -5.69
N HIS A 157 -5.32 5.17 -4.59
CA HIS A 157 -5.88 6.50 -4.43
C HIS A 157 -4.73 7.53 -4.41
N ARG A 158 -5.06 8.83 -4.38
CA ARG A 158 -4.11 9.93 -4.10
C ARG A 158 -3.09 9.59 -3.01
N LEU A 159 -1.84 9.89 -3.28
CA LEU A 159 -0.68 9.72 -2.40
C LEU A 159 -0.69 10.75 -1.26
N GLY A 160 -1.14 11.97 -1.53
CA GLY A 160 -1.00 13.09 -0.61
C GLY A 160 -2.18 14.05 -0.62
N LEU A 161 -1.95 15.25 -0.08
CA LEU A 161 -2.86 16.38 -0.26
C LEU A 161 -2.57 17.13 -1.56
N PHE A 162 -1.42 16.87 -2.18
CA PHE A 162 -0.87 17.64 -3.29
C PHE A 162 -1.27 17.12 -4.68
N ASP A 163 -1.84 15.90 -4.77
CA ASP A 163 -2.03 15.20 -6.04
C ASP A 163 -3.49 14.90 -6.42
N ALA A 164 -4.46 15.19 -5.53
CA ALA A 164 -5.87 15.17 -5.90
C ALA A 164 -6.75 16.00 -4.96
N VAL A 165 -7.82 16.55 -5.51
CA VAL A 165 -8.89 17.21 -4.75
C VAL A 165 -9.82 16.15 -4.16
N LEU A 166 -9.99 16.20 -2.84
CA LEU A 166 -11.07 15.49 -2.14
C LEU A 166 -11.61 16.41 -1.06
N ILE A 167 -12.80 16.96 -1.33
CA ILE A 167 -13.56 17.82 -0.44
C ILE A 167 -14.23 16.94 0.61
N LYS A 168 -13.75 16.99 1.84
CA LYS A 168 -14.37 16.31 3.00
C LYS A 168 -15.38 17.19 3.72
N ASN A 169 -16.17 16.60 4.60
CA ASN A 169 -17.16 17.30 5.46
C ASN A 169 -16.62 18.57 6.12
N ASN A 170 -15.40 18.52 6.68
CA ASN A 170 -14.79 19.70 7.32
C ASN A 170 -14.56 20.85 6.33
N HIS A 171 -14.28 20.56 5.06
CA HIS A 171 -14.12 21.56 4.01
C HIS A 171 -15.48 22.13 3.58
N ILE A 172 -16.52 21.28 3.48
CA ILE A 172 -17.89 21.72 3.19
C ILE A 172 -18.36 22.70 4.27
N THR A 173 -18.18 22.34 5.54
CA THR A 173 -18.50 23.22 6.67
C THR A 173 -17.71 24.52 6.61
N ALA A 174 -16.40 24.46 6.38
CA ALA A 174 -15.54 25.65 6.34
C ALA A 174 -15.83 26.58 5.16
N ALA A 175 -16.23 26.02 4.01
CA ALA A 175 -16.60 26.78 2.82
C ALA A 175 -18.02 27.37 2.90
N GLY A 176 -18.85 26.87 3.82
CA GLY A 176 -20.25 27.29 3.97
C GLY A 176 -21.22 26.54 3.05
N GLY A 177 -20.86 25.35 2.56
CA GLY A 177 -21.72 24.51 1.73
C GLY A 177 -20.99 23.81 0.59
N VAL A 178 -21.67 22.86 -0.06
CA VAL A 178 -21.12 22.06 -1.17
C VAL A 178 -20.81 22.96 -2.37
N GLN A 179 -21.75 23.84 -2.72
CA GLN A 179 -21.58 24.78 -3.83
C GLN A 179 -20.32 25.64 -3.65
N GLN A 180 -20.16 26.23 -2.47
CA GLN A 180 -19.05 27.12 -2.16
C GLN A 180 -17.72 26.37 -2.19
N ALA A 181 -17.69 25.14 -1.67
CA ALA A 181 -16.49 24.30 -1.71
C ALA A 181 -16.07 23.97 -3.16
N ILE A 182 -17.00 23.53 -4.00
CA ILE A 182 -16.71 23.20 -5.41
C ILE A 182 -16.31 24.46 -6.19
N ALA A 183 -17.00 25.57 -5.97
CA ALA A 183 -16.67 26.85 -6.62
C ALA A 183 -15.27 27.34 -6.23
N ALA A 184 -14.89 27.23 -4.96
CA ALA A 184 -13.56 27.59 -4.47
C ALA A 184 -12.46 26.73 -5.12
N VAL A 185 -12.68 25.42 -5.24
CA VAL A 185 -11.75 24.53 -5.96
C VAL A 185 -11.58 24.97 -7.42
N ARG A 186 -12.67 25.27 -8.13
CA ARG A 186 -12.59 25.73 -9.53
C ARG A 186 -11.87 27.08 -9.68
N ALA A 187 -12.10 28.00 -8.75
CA ALA A 187 -11.45 29.31 -8.74
C ALA A 187 -9.94 29.23 -8.43
N ALA A 188 -9.50 28.19 -7.71
CA ALA A 188 -8.10 28.01 -7.32
C ALA A 188 -7.15 27.64 -8.48
N GLY A 189 -7.66 27.42 -9.69
CA GLY A 189 -6.83 27.11 -10.86
C GLY A 189 -6.15 25.73 -10.76
N ILE A 190 -6.87 24.74 -10.24
CA ILE A 190 -6.39 23.35 -10.14
C ILE A 190 -5.91 22.88 -11.53
N PRO A 191 -4.77 22.17 -11.63
CA PRO A 191 -4.29 21.64 -12.90
C PRO A 191 -5.36 20.85 -13.66
N ALA A 192 -5.39 21.05 -14.98
CA ALA A 192 -6.30 20.32 -15.86
C ALA A 192 -6.12 18.80 -15.68
N GLY A 193 -7.24 18.08 -15.54
CA GLY A 193 -7.26 16.63 -15.36
C GLY A 193 -7.35 16.13 -13.91
N VAL A 194 -7.21 17.01 -12.91
CA VAL A 194 -7.50 16.64 -11.51
C VAL A 194 -9.00 16.69 -11.29
N ARG A 195 -9.60 15.51 -11.06
CA ARG A 195 -11.04 15.40 -10.79
C ARG A 195 -11.40 15.98 -9.44
N ILE A 196 -12.59 16.58 -9.34
CA ILE A 196 -13.15 17.01 -8.07
C ILE A 196 -13.87 15.84 -7.42
N GLU A 197 -13.27 15.30 -6.37
CA GLU A 197 -13.92 14.32 -5.49
C GLU A 197 -14.52 15.01 -4.27
N ILE A 198 -15.70 14.55 -3.84
CA ILE A 198 -16.39 15.08 -2.67
C ILE A 198 -17.06 13.97 -1.86
N GLU A 199 -16.88 14.06 -0.54
CA GLU A 199 -17.56 13.22 0.45
C GLU A 199 -18.95 13.79 0.73
N VAL A 200 -19.98 12.97 0.56
CA VAL A 200 -21.38 13.37 0.78
C VAL A 200 -22.05 12.43 1.79
N ARG A 201 -22.88 13.01 2.66
CA ARG A 201 -23.56 12.31 3.77
C ARG A 201 -25.07 12.37 3.68
N THR A 202 -25.62 13.32 2.91
CA THR A 202 -27.06 13.50 2.77
C THR A 202 -27.48 13.52 1.32
N ARG A 203 -28.76 13.21 1.07
CA ARG A 203 -29.36 13.30 -0.26
C ARG A 203 -29.27 14.72 -0.84
N LEU A 204 -29.35 15.74 0.02
CA LEU A 204 -29.21 17.14 -0.36
C LEU A 204 -27.78 17.45 -0.85
N GLU A 205 -26.77 17.11 -0.04
CA GLU A 205 -25.35 17.29 -0.41
C GLU A 205 -25.02 16.55 -1.72
N LEU A 206 -25.61 15.37 -1.93
CA LEU A 206 -25.45 14.61 -3.17
C LEU A 206 -26.04 15.32 -4.40
N GLU A 207 -27.27 15.82 -4.33
CA GLU A 207 -27.87 16.56 -5.46
C GLU A 207 -27.13 17.87 -5.74
N GLU A 208 -26.66 18.57 -4.69
CA GLU A 208 -25.81 19.75 -4.85
C GLU A 208 -24.50 19.39 -5.54
N ALA A 209 -23.80 18.34 -5.07
CA ALA A 209 -22.54 17.90 -5.65
C ALA A 209 -22.69 17.56 -7.15
N LEU A 210 -23.76 16.85 -7.52
CA LEU A 210 -24.06 16.53 -8.91
C LEU A 210 -24.41 17.79 -9.73
N THR A 211 -25.22 18.69 -9.18
CA THR A 211 -25.63 19.94 -9.85
C THR A 211 -24.44 20.84 -10.13
N PHE A 212 -23.50 20.95 -9.18
CA PHE A 212 -22.30 21.76 -9.32
C PHE A 212 -21.14 21.03 -10.00
N GLY A 213 -21.35 19.80 -10.48
CA GLY A 213 -20.43 19.06 -11.34
C GLY A 213 -19.23 18.45 -10.61
N ALA A 214 -19.46 17.84 -9.46
CA ALA A 214 -18.51 16.89 -8.89
C ALA A 214 -18.42 15.64 -9.79
N GLU A 215 -17.21 15.16 -10.04
CA GLU A 215 -16.95 14.06 -10.98
C GLU A 215 -16.78 12.72 -10.26
N HIS A 216 -16.46 12.77 -8.96
CA HIS A 216 -16.24 11.60 -8.12
C HIS A 216 -16.94 11.81 -6.77
N LEU A 217 -17.80 10.87 -6.40
CA LEU A 217 -18.58 10.92 -5.17
C LEU A 217 -18.08 9.84 -4.22
N LEU A 218 -17.71 10.26 -3.01
CA LEU A 218 -17.38 9.38 -1.91
C LEU A 218 -18.60 9.26 -0.99
N LEU A 219 -19.21 8.06 -0.95
CA LEU A 219 -20.33 7.75 -0.07
C LEU A 219 -19.81 7.00 1.16
N ASP A 220 -19.84 7.65 2.33
CA ASP A 220 -19.23 7.12 3.56
C ASP A 220 -20.28 6.51 4.51
N ASN A 221 -19.99 5.31 5.01
CA ASN A 221 -20.78 4.58 6.01
C ASN A 221 -22.24 4.25 5.62
N LEU A 222 -22.53 4.09 4.32
CA LEU A 222 -23.81 3.53 3.86
C LEU A 222 -23.85 2.02 4.09
N THR A 223 -25.04 1.46 4.24
CA THR A 223 -25.30 0.02 4.07
C THR A 223 -25.27 -0.36 2.58
N PRO A 224 -25.10 -1.64 2.20
CA PRO A 224 -25.16 -2.07 0.80
C PRO A 224 -26.47 -1.70 0.10
N GLU A 225 -27.60 -1.77 0.81
CA GLU A 225 -28.93 -1.43 0.29
C GLU A 225 -29.06 0.07 0.00
N GLU A 226 -28.64 0.92 0.95
CA GLU A 226 -28.60 2.38 0.76
C GLU A 226 -27.65 2.77 -0.36
N ALA A 227 -26.48 2.14 -0.44
CA ALA A 227 -25.52 2.38 -1.51
C ALA A 227 -26.13 2.07 -2.89
N ALA A 228 -26.83 0.93 -3.04
CA ALA A 228 -27.49 0.56 -4.28
C ALA A 228 -28.59 1.57 -4.68
N GLU A 229 -29.35 2.07 -3.71
CA GLU A 229 -30.33 3.14 -3.95
C GLU A 229 -29.64 4.42 -4.43
N TRP A 230 -28.59 4.85 -3.74
CA TRP A 230 -27.90 6.10 -4.06
C TRP A 230 -27.21 6.06 -5.42
N ILE A 231 -26.54 4.94 -5.73
CA ILE A 231 -25.92 4.69 -7.03
C ILE A 231 -26.96 4.74 -8.15
N ARG A 232 -28.18 4.19 -7.93
CA ARG A 232 -29.27 4.26 -8.91
C ARG A 232 -29.67 5.70 -9.23
N VAL A 233 -29.77 6.56 -8.20
CA VAL A 233 -30.15 7.97 -8.42
C VAL A 233 -29.00 8.81 -9.00
N ILE A 234 -27.75 8.46 -8.68
CA ILE A 234 -26.58 9.06 -9.34
C ILE A 234 -26.62 8.79 -10.85
N ASN A 235 -27.09 7.59 -11.25
CA ASN A 235 -27.35 7.22 -12.65
C ASN A 235 -26.16 7.53 -13.57
N LYS A 236 -24.95 7.13 -13.14
CA LYS A 236 -23.67 7.31 -13.86
C LYS A 236 -23.29 8.78 -14.16
N ARG A 237 -23.92 9.76 -13.51
CA ARG A 237 -23.54 11.19 -13.62
C ARG A 237 -22.16 11.49 -13.00
N ALA A 238 -21.69 10.65 -12.09
CA ALA A 238 -20.37 10.72 -11.47
C ALA A 238 -19.85 9.31 -11.17
N VAL A 239 -18.54 9.19 -10.99
CA VAL A 239 -17.90 7.98 -10.44
C VAL A 239 -18.31 7.83 -8.98
N VAL A 240 -18.55 6.60 -8.52
CA VAL A 240 -18.90 6.33 -7.13
C VAL A 240 -17.83 5.50 -6.43
N GLU A 241 -17.38 6.00 -5.29
CA GLU A 241 -16.56 5.31 -4.32
C GLU A 241 -17.36 5.09 -3.02
N LEU A 242 -17.33 3.86 -2.49
CA LEU A 242 -17.84 3.57 -1.15
C LEU A 242 -16.70 3.49 -0.14
N SER A 243 -16.93 4.04 1.05
CA SER A 243 -16.01 4.00 2.20
C SER A 243 -16.77 3.71 3.50
N GLY A 244 -16.01 3.42 4.56
CA GLY A 244 -16.55 3.30 5.91
C GLY A 244 -16.83 1.85 6.31
N GLY A 245 -16.04 1.28 7.21
CA GLY A 245 -16.30 -0.06 7.73
C GLY A 245 -16.26 -1.20 6.69
N MET A 246 -15.48 -1.03 5.61
CA MET A 246 -15.37 -1.98 4.49
C MET A 246 -14.61 -3.25 4.87
N ARG A 247 -15.29 -4.14 5.61
CA ARG A 247 -14.75 -5.43 6.06
C ARG A 247 -14.85 -6.47 4.95
N LEU A 248 -13.87 -7.37 4.89
CA LEU A 248 -13.77 -8.41 3.88
C LEU A 248 -15.06 -9.26 3.77
N GLU A 249 -15.68 -9.57 4.90
CA GLU A 249 -16.89 -10.41 4.96
C GLU A 249 -18.11 -9.82 4.24
N LYS A 250 -18.22 -8.48 4.20
CA LYS A 250 -19.33 -7.75 3.56
C LYS A 250 -18.94 -7.09 2.25
N LEU A 251 -17.67 -7.16 1.87
CA LEU A 251 -17.10 -6.40 0.77
C LEU A 251 -17.79 -6.72 -0.56
N ARG A 252 -18.19 -7.99 -0.75
CA ARG A 252 -18.90 -8.40 -1.96
C ARG A 252 -20.27 -7.75 -2.06
N ASP A 253 -21.03 -7.66 -0.97
CA ASP A 253 -22.37 -7.04 -0.95
C ASP A 253 -22.30 -5.56 -1.37
N TYR A 254 -21.29 -4.84 -0.89
CA TYR A 254 -21.00 -3.48 -1.35
C TYR A 254 -20.61 -3.43 -2.83
N ALA A 255 -19.84 -4.40 -3.31
CA ALA A 255 -19.38 -4.42 -4.69
C ALA A 255 -20.51 -4.74 -5.69
N VAL A 256 -21.50 -5.57 -5.32
CA VAL A 256 -22.69 -5.80 -6.16
C VAL A 256 -23.68 -4.64 -6.15
N ALA A 257 -23.61 -3.73 -5.18
CA ALA A 257 -24.37 -2.47 -5.22
C ALA A 257 -23.99 -1.59 -6.43
N GLY A 258 -22.86 -1.88 -7.08
CA GLY A 258 -22.42 -1.31 -8.35
C GLY A 258 -21.56 -0.04 -8.29
N PRO A 259 -20.75 0.23 -7.25
CA PRO A 259 -19.79 1.33 -7.31
C PRO A 259 -18.63 0.98 -8.24
N GLU A 260 -17.96 2.00 -8.77
CA GLU A 260 -16.70 1.80 -9.49
C GLU A 260 -15.56 1.45 -8.52
N PHE A 261 -15.61 1.98 -7.29
CA PHE A 261 -14.56 1.82 -6.30
C PHE A 261 -15.07 1.54 -4.89
N ILE A 262 -14.26 0.80 -4.13
CA ILE A 262 -14.38 0.70 -2.67
C ILE A 262 -13.02 0.99 -2.06
N SER A 263 -12.92 1.99 -1.17
CA SER A 263 -11.67 2.29 -0.47
C SER A 263 -11.60 1.61 0.90
N VAL A 264 -10.47 0.96 1.16
CA VAL A 264 -10.27 0.12 2.34
C VAL A 264 -9.03 0.57 3.10
N GLY A 265 -9.23 1.33 4.17
CA GLY A 265 -8.13 1.80 5.02
C GLY A 265 -7.38 0.67 5.73
N ALA A 266 -8.09 -0.41 6.08
CA ALA A 266 -7.54 -1.53 6.85
C ALA A 266 -6.42 -2.28 6.12
N LEU A 267 -6.31 -2.12 4.80
CA LEU A 267 -5.24 -2.70 3.98
C LEU A 267 -3.86 -2.29 4.48
N THR A 268 -3.71 -1.06 4.97
CA THR A 268 -2.43 -0.51 5.42
C THR A 268 -2.35 -0.41 6.94
N HIS A 269 -3.37 0.14 7.63
CA HIS A 269 -3.26 0.33 9.09
C HIS A 269 -3.50 -0.93 9.93
N SER A 270 -4.02 -2.02 9.35
CA SER A 270 -4.39 -3.23 10.09
C SER A 270 -3.92 -4.53 9.43
N SER A 271 -3.01 -4.46 8.47
CA SER A 271 -2.38 -5.65 7.88
C SER A 271 -1.46 -6.35 8.88
N VAL A 272 -1.61 -7.67 9.00
CA VAL A 272 -0.68 -8.52 9.74
C VAL A 272 0.52 -8.86 8.84
N ALA A 273 1.73 -8.77 9.38
CA ALA A 273 2.94 -9.15 8.65
C ALA A 273 2.93 -10.67 8.36
N VAL A 274 3.47 -11.08 7.20
CA VAL A 274 3.63 -12.50 6.88
C VAL A 274 4.89 -13.07 7.53
N ASP A 275 4.99 -14.40 7.61
CA ASP A 275 6.21 -15.06 8.05
C ASP A 275 7.15 -15.38 6.86
N ILE A 276 8.38 -14.91 6.98
CA ILE A 276 9.51 -15.12 6.06
C ILE A 276 10.72 -15.36 6.94
N ASN A 277 11.49 -16.41 6.69
CA ASN A 277 12.74 -16.65 7.39
C ASN A 277 13.94 -16.23 6.54
N PHE A 278 15.07 -16.05 7.22
CA PHE A 278 16.38 -16.01 6.59
C PHE A 278 17.18 -17.22 7.06
N ARG A 279 17.77 -17.96 6.11
CA ARG A 279 18.64 -19.11 6.41
C ARG A 279 20.02 -18.89 5.84
N LEU A 280 21.02 -18.99 6.70
CA LEU A 280 22.43 -18.87 6.37
C LEU A 280 23.05 -20.25 6.14
N GLN A 281 23.88 -20.37 5.10
CA GLN A 281 24.74 -21.52 4.83
C GLN A 281 26.16 -21.01 4.62
N LEU A 282 27.11 -21.51 5.41
CA LEU A 282 28.51 -21.11 5.30
C LEU A 282 29.12 -21.67 4.01
N GLU A 283 30.00 -20.88 3.38
CA GLU A 283 30.81 -21.37 2.28
C GLU A 283 32.00 -22.18 2.82
N ALA A 284 32.43 -23.15 2.03
CA ALA A 284 33.51 -24.07 2.37
C ALA A 284 34.87 -23.37 2.37
#